data_AF-A0A9D8P2P1-F1
#
_entry.id   AF-A0A9D8P2P1-F1
#
_cell.length_a   1.000
_cell.length_b   1.000
_cell.length_c   1.000
_cell.angle_alpha   90.00
_cell.angle_beta   90.00
_cell.angle_gamma   90.00
#
_symmetry.space_group_name_H-M   'P 1'
#
loop_
_entity.id
_entity.type
_entity.pdbx_description
1 polymer ?
#
loop_
_entity_poly.entity_id
_entity_poly.type
_entity_poly.pdbx_seq_one_letter_code
_entity_poly.pdbx_strand_id
1 'polypeptide(L)'
;MKPPTRMLTPNQLDLRTLLKGIACFLAAILILAPKVHAGNQPGRVVEVVDGNTLKIVSIDGSGKESDKPATFGIRGVAVPALDQPFGKQALARLKEMVEGKKVVWNGPIPRANNPGRALHFRTEDGKSLAVQMLSEGLGRVVVEELESKPAKPGEAKKVSPEETAAVAAEREAREAKRGLWGEKGAESPKEIKNSIGMKLVPISPGKFTMGSPESEASREAQEVQHEVELTRGFSMSAHEVTVGQFKQFVADTKYQTDGERDGKGAYGVNEAGKIEEIHARFTWKTPGFEQTDDHPVVDVSWQDAKAFCAWLSNKEKKTYRLPTEAEWEYACRAGTKTAYAHGDDPEGLAATGNGADASARARFPGWSIGIKGKDGHLFTAPVGQFKANAFGLHDMHGNVWEWCEDRYVPNSYPKEKQVDPTGPAEGKARVQRGGGWSSDAKRLRSASRVGRDQSAYRGCYLGFRVVLAH
;
A
#
# COMPACT_ATOMS: atom_id res chain seq x y z
N MET A 1 3.40 30.59 47.83
CA MET A 1 2.38 29.57 47.54
C MET A 1 2.44 29.27 46.05
N LYS A 2 2.87 28.05 45.68
CA LYS A 2 2.89 27.58 44.27
C LYS A 2 1.50 27.02 43.91
N PRO A 3 1.01 27.19 42.67
CA PRO A 3 -0.25 26.59 42.26
C PRO A 3 -0.12 25.05 42.19
N PRO A 4 -1.23 24.31 42.33
CA PRO A 4 -1.19 22.86 42.39
C PRO A 4 -0.81 22.28 41.03
N THR A 5 0.19 21.40 41.05
CA THR A 5 0.59 20.53 39.95
C THR A 5 -0.59 19.61 39.58
N ARG A 6 -1.15 19.80 38.40
CA ARG A 6 -2.18 18.92 37.85
C ARG A 6 -1.53 17.57 37.55
N MET A 7 -1.86 16.53 38.33
CA MET A 7 -1.46 15.15 38.07
C MET A 7 -2.05 14.68 36.73
N LEU A 8 -1.21 14.18 35.83
CA LEU A 8 -1.61 13.47 34.62
C LEU A 8 -1.68 11.97 34.93
N THR A 9 -2.80 11.33 34.60
CA THR A 9 -3.08 9.90 34.77
C THR A 9 -2.26 9.01 33.81
N PRO A 10 -1.93 7.75 34.17
CA PRO A 10 -0.97 6.91 33.45
C PRO A 10 -1.57 6.19 32.22
N ASN A 11 -1.99 6.93 31.20
CA ASN A 11 -2.45 6.30 29.93
C ASN A 11 -2.20 7.14 28.67
N GLN A 12 -1.10 7.89 28.65
CA GLN A 12 -0.63 8.62 27.47
C GLN A 12 0.90 8.59 27.44
N LEU A 13 1.49 7.41 27.26
CA LEU A 13 2.83 7.34 26.71
C LEU A 13 2.68 7.38 25.18
N ASP A 14 2.81 8.57 24.59
CA ASP A 14 2.75 8.75 23.15
C ASP A 14 3.77 7.80 22.49
N LEU A 15 3.28 6.88 21.65
CA LEU A 15 4.04 5.94 20.84
C LEU A 15 5.22 6.61 20.12
N ARG A 16 5.06 7.90 19.75
CA ARG A 16 6.11 8.72 19.13
C ARG A 16 7.28 9.03 20.08
N THR A 17 7.04 9.11 21.39
CA THR A 17 8.07 9.39 22.40
C THR A 17 8.95 8.15 22.66
N LEU A 18 8.35 6.95 22.65
CA LEU A 18 9.07 5.69 22.70
C LEU A 18 9.87 5.43 21.41
N LEU A 19 9.26 5.71 20.24
CA LEU A 19 9.92 5.67 18.93
C LEU A 19 11.11 6.62 18.85
N LYS A 20 10.98 7.85 19.39
CA LYS A 20 12.09 8.80 19.51
C LYS A 20 13.20 8.28 20.43
N GLY A 21 12.90 7.63 21.55
CA GLY A 21 13.90 7.08 22.47
C GLY A 21 14.77 5.97 21.85
N ILE A 22 14.14 5.01 21.16
CA ILE A 22 14.84 3.87 20.54
C ILE A 22 15.57 4.31 19.27
N ALA A 23 14.93 5.16 18.44
CA ALA A 23 15.60 5.76 17.29
C ALA A 23 16.75 6.67 17.71
N CYS A 24 16.66 7.41 18.82
CA CYS A 24 17.77 8.22 19.35
C CYS A 24 18.88 7.38 19.97
N PHE A 25 18.62 6.17 20.51
CA PHE A 25 19.67 5.27 20.98
C PHE A 25 20.44 4.63 19.81
N LEU A 26 19.71 4.14 18.80
CA LEU A 26 20.30 3.62 17.56
C LEU A 26 20.95 4.72 16.71
N ALA A 27 20.37 5.93 16.70
CA ALA A 27 20.96 7.09 16.06
C ALA A 27 22.11 7.69 16.88
N ALA A 28 22.15 7.60 18.22
CA ALA A 28 23.33 7.99 18.99
C ALA A 28 24.52 7.07 18.71
N ILE A 29 24.26 5.77 18.48
CA ILE A 29 25.25 4.81 17.96
C ILE A 29 25.76 5.21 16.55
N LEU A 30 24.96 5.93 15.75
CA LEU A 30 25.26 6.28 14.35
C LEU A 30 25.60 7.76 14.08
N ILE A 31 25.26 8.70 14.98
CA ILE A 31 25.43 10.17 14.83
C ILE A 31 26.70 10.66 15.55
N LEU A 32 27.24 9.91 16.51
CA LEU A 32 28.50 10.28 17.18
C LEU A 32 29.77 9.99 16.35
N ALA A 33 29.63 9.40 15.15
CA ALA A 33 30.72 9.34 14.18
C ALA A 33 30.75 10.63 13.34
N PRO A 34 31.86 11.40 13.31
CA PRO A 34 31.89 12.68 12.63
C PRO A 34 31.61 12.53 11.12
N LYS A 35 30.89 13.54 10.61
CA LYS A 35 30.41 13.72 9.22
C LYS A 35 31.45 13.29 8.16
N VAL A 36 31.07 12.37 7.28
CA VAL A 36 31.67 12.25 5.94
C VAL A 36 30.55 12.10 4.91
N HIS A 37 30.69 12.86 3.83
CA HIS A 37 29.74 13.06 2.75
C HIS A 37 29.36 11.79 1.99
N ALA A 38 28.21 11.88 1.31
CA ALA A 38 27.71 10.94 0.31
C ALA A 38 28.79 10.60 -0.74
N GLY A 39 29.12 9.32 -0.81
CA GLY A 39 30.05 8.75 -1.76
C GLY A 39 30.39 7.34 -1.30
N ASN A 40 30.28 6.36 -2.19
CA ASN A 40 30.50 4.94 -1.93
C ASN A 40 31.81 4.71 -1.12
N GLN A 41 31.70 4.33 0.16
CA GLN A 41 32.84 4.13 1.08
C GLN A 41 32.51 3.06 2.15
N PRO A 42 33.53 2.39 2.72
CA PRO A 42 33.53 0.96 3.09
C PRO A 42 32.93 0.61 4.46
N GLY A 43 32.72 -0.69 4.69
CA GLY A 43 32.05 -1.26 5.87
C GLY A 43 32.67 -0.84 7.20
N ARG A 44 31.84 -0.63 8.22
CA ARG A 44 32.29 -0.27 9.59
C ARG A 44 31.99 -1.40 10.55
N VAL A 45 32.94 -1.69 11.44
CA VAL A 45 32.78 -2.63 12.57
C VAL A 45 32.54 -1.80 13.81
N VAL A 46 31.49 -2.14 14.54
CA VAL A 46 31.22 -1.59 15.86
C VAL A 46 31.45 -2.71 16.86
N GLU A 47 32.45 -2.51 17.70
CA GLU A 47 32.79 -3.40 18.80
C GLU A 47 32.27 -2.78 20.10
N VAL A 48 31.39 -3.50 20.81
CA VAL A 48 30.95 -3.09 22.15
C VAL A 48 31.98 -3.63 23.14
N VAL A 49 32.82 -2.75 23.65
CA VAL A 49 33.98 -3.13 24.50
C VAL A 49 33.52 -3.48 25.92
N ASP A 50 32.55 -2.73 26.43
CA ASP A 50 31.85 -3.01 27.68
C ASP A 50 30.44 -2.40 27.65
N GLY A 51 29.63 -2.67 28.67
CA GLY A 51 28.25 -2.19 28.76
C GLY A 51 28.03 -0.68 28.69
N ASN A 52 29.09 0.14 28.65
CA ASN A 52 29.08 1.61 28.56
C ASN A 52 30.06 2.21 27.52
N THR A 53 30.79 1.39 26.76
CA THR A 53 31.88 1.85 25.88
C THR A 53 31.80 1.21 24.49
N LEU A 54 31.82 2.05 23.45
CA LEU A 54 31.84 1.61 22.05
C LEU A 54 33.20 1.89 21.42
N LYS A 55 33.70 0.93 20.65
CA LYS A 55 34.89 1.06 19.81
C LYS A 55 34.49 0.88 18.35
N ILE A 56 34.78 1.88 17.55
CA ILE A 56 34.42 1.89 16.13
C ILE A 56 35.71 1.73 15.32
N VAL A 57 35.73 0.72 14.44
CA VAL A 57 36.84 0.42 13.54
C VAL A 57 36.35 0.53 12.10
N SER A 58 37.04 1.32 11.28
CA SER A 58 36.76 1.37 9.85
C SER A 58 37.43 0.18 9.18
N ILE A 59 36.70 -0.54 8.32
CA ILE A 59 37.30 -1.55 7.44
C ILE A 59 37.49 -0.91 6.08
N ASP A 60 38.63 -1.10 5.45
CA ASP A 60 38.81 -0.77 4.04
C ASP A 60 38.12 -1.76 3.08
N GLY A 61 38.13 -1.46 1.79
CA GLY A 61 37.53 -2.32 0.74
C GLY A 61 38.19 -3.70 0.57
N SER A 62 39.25 -4.01 1.33
CA SER A 62 39.94 -5.31 1.34
C SER A 62 39.61 -6.17 2.57
N GLY A 63 38.83 -5.65 3.52
CA GLY A 63 38.50 -6.36 4.76
C GLY A 63 39.47 -6.09 5.92
N LYS A 64 40.42 -5.15 5.78
CA LYS A 64 41.43 -4.85 6.81
C LYS A 64 40.98 -3.71 7.73
N GLU A 65 41.13 -3.91 9.04
CA GLU A 65 40.81 -2.93 10.09
C GLU A 65 41.83 -1.77 10.13
N SER A 66 41.36 -0.53 10.35
CA SER A 66 42.25 0.63 10.49
C SER A 66 42.99 0.65 11.83
N ASP A 67 44.29 0.97 11.83
CA ASP A 67 45.19 0.95 13.01
C ASP A 67 44.85 1.94 14.15
N LYS A 68 43.84 2.81 14.00
CA LYS A 68 43.43 3.79 15.02
C LYS A 68 41.93 3.70 15.34
N PRO A 69 41.52 2.87 16.31
CA PRO A 69 40.12 2.78 16.73
C PRO A 69 39.66 4.03 17.47
N ALA A 70 38.44 4.51 17.19
CA ALA A 70 37.82 5.59 17.94
C ALA A 70 36.97 4.99 19.09
N THR A 71 37.19 5.46 20.32
CA THR A 71 36.51 4.96 21.52
C THR A 71 35.58 6.02 22.10
N PHE A 72 34.32 5.68 22.37
CA PHE A 72 33.30 6.60 22.87
C PHE A 72 32.63 6.06 24.14
N GLY A 73 32.54 6.88 25.18
CA GLY A 73 31.80 6.56 26.41
C GLY A 73 30.34 7.01 26.34
N ILE A 74 29.40 6.13 26.66
CA ILE A 74 27.94 6.34 26.54
C ILE A 74 27.37 7.23 27.67
N ARG A 75 28.16 7.57 28.70
CA ARG A 75 27.72 8.20 29.96
C ARG A 75 27.06 9.59 29.85
N GLY A 76 26.98 10.21 28.66
CA GLY A 76 26.39 11.54 28.47
C GLY A 76 24.97 11.57 27.90
N VAL A 77 24.41 10.45 27.44
CA VAL A 77 23.10 10.45 26.75
C VAL A 77 22.01 9.96 27.70
N ALA A 78 21.49 10.86 28.53
CA ALA A 78 20.28 10.57 29.31
C ALA A 78 19.08 10.49 28.37
N VAL A 79 18.66 9.27 28.05
CA VAL A 79 17.40 9.01 27.33
C VAL A 79 16.38 8.54 28.38
N PRO A 80 15.40 9.38 28.78
CA PRO A 80 14.46 9.06 29.86
C PRO A 80 13.67 7.75 29.67
N ALA A 81 13.58 7.25 28.43
CA ALA A 81 12.92 5.99 28.07
C ALA A 81 13.75 4.73 28.44
N LEU A 82 15.08 4.84 28.56
CA LEU A 82 15.95 3.72 28.97
C LEU A 82 15.96 3.50 30.48
N ASP A 83 15.49 4.48 31.27
CA ASP A 83 15.39 4.35 32.73
C ASP A 83 14.12 3.63 33.21
N GLN A 84 13.17 3.41 32.30
CA GLN A 84 11.94 2.66 32.54
C GLN A 84 12.20 1.14 32.52
N PRO A 85 11.45 0.32 33.28
CA PRO A 85 11.71 -1.13 33.43
C PRO A 85 11.83 -1.89 32.11
N PHE A 86 10.98 -1.55 31.13
CA PHE A 86 10.98 -2.19 29.81
C PHE A 86 12.22 -1.80 28.97
N GLY A 87 12.63 -0.52 29.02
CA GLY A 87 13.86 -0.06 28.38
C GLY A 87 15.11 -0.73 28.96
N LYS A 88 15.15 -0.93 30.27
CA LYS A 88 16.21 -1.68 30.96
C LYS A 88 16.24 -3.15 30.56
N GLN A 89 15.08 -3.79 30.41
CA GLN A 89 14.98 -5.21 30.01
C GLN A 89 15.41 -5.43 28.55
N ALA A 90 14.96 -4.57 27.62
CA ALA A 90 15.40 -4.61 26.23
C ALA A 90 16.91 -4.34 26.10
N LEU A 91 17.43 -3.38 26.87
CA LEU A 91 18.87 -3.09 26.90
C LEU A 91 19.67 -4.25 27.50
N ALA A 92 19.19 -4.90 28.57
CA ALA A 92 19.84 -6.07 29.16
C ALA A 92 19.90 -7.25 28.18
N ARG A 93 18.81 -7.51 27.44
CA ARG A 93 18.75 -8.57 26.44
C ARG A 93 19.67 -8.27 25.25
N LEU A 94 19.70 -7.03 24.79
CA LEU A 94 20.62 -6.62 23.73
C LEU A 94 22.09 -6.77 24.18
N LYS A 95 22.41 -6.38 25.43
CA LYS A 95 23.73 -6.55 26.04
C LYS A 95 24.13 -8.03 26.08
N GLU A 96 23.29 -8.91 26.62
CA GLU A 96 23.54 -10.37 26.63
C GLU A 96 23.85 -10.92 25.22
N MET A 97 23.24 -10.36 24.18
CA MET A 97 23.41 -10.86 22.82
C MET A 97 24.69 -10.37 22.12
N VAL A 98 25.19 -9.18 22.45
CA VAL A 98 26.30 -8.52 21.73
C VAL A 98 27.56 -8.31 22.58
N GLU A 99 27.47 -8.46 23.90
CA GLU A 99 28.59 -8.28 24.82
C GLU A 99 29.68 -9.34 24.54
N GLY A 100 30.91 -8.87 24.31
CA GLY A 100 32.03 -9.70 23.90
C GLY A 100 32.01 -10.17 22.43
N LYS A 101 31.10 -9.67 21.60
CA LYS A 101 30.99 -10.03 20.17
C LYS A 101 31.23 -8.82 19.26
N LYS A 102 31.97 -9.02 18.17
CA LYS A 102 32.08 -8.02 17.08
C LYS A 102 30.84 -8.08 16.20
N VAL A 103 30.21 -6.92 15.96
CA VAL A 103 29.00 -6.80 15.14
C VAL A 103 29.32 -5.96 13.90
N VAL A 104 29.10 -6.53 12.73
CA VAL A 104 29.35 -5.87 11.45
C VAL A 104 28.03 -5.41 10.86
N TRP A 105 27.93 -4.12 10.55
CA TRP A 105 26.74 -3.53 9.97
C TRP A 105 27.00 -3.04 8.55
N ASN A 106 26.32 -3.68 7.58
CA ASN A 106 26.47 -3.40 6.15
C ASN A 106 25.19 -2.84 5.51
N GLY A 107 24.23 -2.38 6.31
CA GLY A 107 22.95 -1.83 5.83
C GLY A 107 22.95 -0.30 5.74
N PRO A 108 21.99 0.32 5.05
CA PRO A 108 21.77 1.76 5.11
C PRO A 108 21.14 2.18 6.46
N ILE A 109 21.50 3.35 7.01
CA ILE A 109 20.92 3.89 8.25
C ILE A 109 19.40 3.97 8.05
N PRO A 110 18.58 3.34 8.93
CA PRO A 110 17.14 3.48 8.84
C PRO A 110 16.73 4.94 8.99
N ARG A 111 15.95 5.46 8.04
CA ARG A 111 15.30 6.76 8.22
C ARG A 111 14.19 6.60 9.26
N ALA A 112 14.06 7.56 10.17
CA ALA A 112 13.20 7.53 11.36
C ALA A 112 11.68 7.32 11.13
N ASN A 113 11.22 7.15 9.88
CA ASN A 113 9.80 7.18 9.51
C ASN A 113 9.26 5.85 8.97
N ASN A 114 9.83 4.69 9.32
CA ASN A 114 9.31 3.40 8.82
C ASN A 114 9.27 2.30 9.90
N PRO A 115 8.27 2.31 10.79
CA PRO A 115 8.05 1.22 11.74
C PRO A 115 7.60 -0.04 10.99
N GLY A 116 8.32 -1.15 11.14
CA GLY A 116 7.99 -2.45 10.53
C GLY A 116 9.16 -3.14 9.82
N ARG A 117 10.26 -2.43 9.54
CA ARG A 117 11.45 -3.01 8.90
C ARG A 117 12.36 -3.66 9.95
N ALA A 118 12.59 -4.96 9.83
CA ALA A 118 13.54 -5.68 10.67
C ALA A 118 14.98 -5.14 10.45
N LEU A 119 15.72 -4.94 11.54
CA LEU A 119 17.14 -4.62 11.48
C LEU A 119 17.93 -5.92 11.40
N HIS A 120 18.64 -6.10 10.29
CA HIS A 120 19.46 -7.29 10.07
C HIS A 120 20.91 -7.05 10.48
N PHE A 121 21.47 -7.95 11.27
CA PHE A 121 22.87 -7.97 11.71
C PHE A 121 23.51 -9.27 11.28
N ARG A 122 24.83 -9.24 11.07
CA ARG A 122 25.63 -10.45 10.90
C ARG A 122 26.75 -10.46 11.95
N THR A 123 26.88 -11.56 12.66
CA THR A 123 27.95 -11.79 13.64
C THR A 123 29.17 -12.42 12.95
N GLU A 124 30.34 -12.34 13.58
CA GLU A 124 31.60 -12.90 13.03
C GLU A 124 31.55 -14.42 12.78
N ASP A 125 30.73 -15.16 13.54
CA ASP A 125 30.48 -16.59 13.35
C ASP A 125 29.51 -16.90 12.20
N GLY A 126 29.14 -15.89 11.39
CA GLY A 126 28.35 -16.04 10.17
C GLY A 126 26.83 -16.06 10.38
N LYS A 127 26.35 -15.93 11.62
CA LYS A 127 24.92 -15.95 11.93
C LYS A 127 24.26 -14.64 11.54
N SER A 128 23.02 -14.74 11.05
CA SER A 128 22.21 -13.58 10.70
C SER A 128 21.14 -13.37 11.76
N LEU A 129 21.11 -12.18 12.35
CA LEU A 129 20.11 -11.78 13.34
C LEU A 129 19.14 -10.79 12.70
N ALA A 130 17.85 -10.93 12.98
CA ALA A 130 16.85 -9.93 12.63
C ALA A 130 16.18 -9.43 13.91
N VAL A 131 16.17 -8.12 14.10
CA VAL A 131 15.42 -7.46 15.19
C VAL A 131 14.18 -6.82 14.58
N GLN A 132 13.01 -7.37 14.87
CA GLN A 132 11.73 -6.86 14.39
C GLN A 132 10.78 -6.60 15.56
N MET A 133 10.03 -5.49 15.49
CA MET A 133 8.94 -5.21 16.42
C MET A 133 7.64 -5.69 15.78
N LEU A 134 6.89 -6.55 16.47
CA LEU A 134 5.55 -6.95 16.06
C LEU A 134 4.51 -6.00 16.67
N SER A 135 3.47 -5.68 15.90
CA SER A 135 2.49 -4.63 16.24
C SER A 135 1.37 -5.07 17.19
N GLU A 136 1.36 -6.31 17.66
CA GLU A 136 0.27 -6.81 18.50
C GLU A 136 0.64 -6.79 19.98
N GLY A 137 -0.01 -5.88 20.74
CA GLY A 137 -0.15 -5.93 22.20
C GLY A 137 1.13 -5.90 23.03
N LEU A 138 1.41 -4.76 23.69
CA LEU A 138 2.49 -4.60 24.67
C LEU A 138 3.87 -5.14 24.22
N GLY A 139 4.57 -4.35 23.40
CA GLY A 139 6.04 -4.33 23.31
C GLY A 139 6.75 -5.68 23.43
N ARG A 140 6.63 -6.56 22.42
CA ARG A 140 7.57 -7.66 22.25
C ARG A 140 8.58 -7.29 21.16
N VAL A 141 9.86 -7.20 21.55
CA VAL A 141 10.98 -7.26 20.61
C VAL A 141 11.23 -8.74 20.34
N VAL A 142 11.08 -9.18 19.08
CA VAL A 142 11.47 -10.53 18.68
C VAL A 142 12.86 -10.41 18.06
N VAL A 143 13.81 -11.16 18.62
CA VAL A 143 15.13 -11.32 18.03
C VAL A 143 15.26 -12.78 17.64
N GLU A 144 15.32 -13.03 16.33
CA GLU A 144 15.41 -14.37 15.76
C GLU A 144 16.81 -14.58 15.16
N GLU A 145 17.39 -15.74 15.47
CA GLU A 145 18.57 -16.27 14.80
C GLU A 145 18.10 -16.99 13.54
N LEU A 146 18.49 -16.49 12.37
CA LEU A 146 18.09 -17.07 11.10
C LEU A 146 19.02 -18.24 10.75
N GLU A 147 18.49 -19.46 10.64
CA GLU A 147 19.27 -20.63 10.23
C GLU A 147 19.85 -20.45 8.83
N SER A 148 21.17 -20.55 8.71
CA SER A 148 21.89 -20.41 7.45
C SER A 148 21.79 -21.69 6.62
N LYS A 149 21.22 -21.62 5.40
CA LYS A 149 21.49 -22.64 4.37
C LYS A 149 22.90 -22.42 3.80
N PRO A 150 23.76 -23.45 3.71
CA PRO A 150 25.12 -23.29 3.22
C PRO A 150 25.12 -23.02 1.70
N ALA A 151 25.84 -21.98 1.28
CA ALA A 151 26.09 -21.68 -0.12
C ALA A 151 27.15 -22.63 -0.68
N LYS A 152 26.91 -23.20 -1.88
CA LYS A 152 27.93 -23.92 -2.64
C LYS A 152 28.93 -22.92 -3.26
N PRO A 153 30.25 -23.15 -3.18
CA PRO A 153 31.23 -22.22 -3.74
C PRO A 153 31.51 -22.49 -5.23
N GLY A 154 31.61 -21.40 -6.00
CA GLY A 154 32.51 -21.30 -7.15
C GLY A 154 31.96 -21.71 -8.51
N GLU A 155 31.26 -20.79 -9.19
CA GLU A 155 31.33 -20.63 -10.65
C GLU A 155 30.94 -19.19 -11.00
N ALA A 156 31.81 -18.47 -11.71
CA ALA A 156 31.55 -17.11 -12.17
C ALA A 156 30.40 -17.12 -13.18
N LYS A 157 29.19 -16.72 -12.74
CA LYS A 157 28.04 -16.57 -13.63
C LYS A 157 28.30 -15.42 -14.60
N LYS A 158 28.40 -15.75 -15.90
CA LYS A 158 28.09 -14.81 -16.98
C LYS A 158 26.66 -14.31 -16.78
N VAL A 159 26.52 -13.00 -16.66
CA VAL A 159 25.22 -12.30 -16.59
C VAL A 159 24.39 -12.70 -17.80
N SER A 160 23.17 -13.19 -17.56
CA SER A 160 22.30 -13.62 -18.65
C SER A 160 21.68 -12.41 -19.38
N PRO A 161 21.26 -12.56 -20.65
CA PRO A 161 20.51 -11.52 -21.36
C PRO A 161 19.24 -11.06 -20.62
N GLU A 162 18.60 -11.94 -19.83
CA GLU A 162 17.44 -11.60 -19.00
C GLU A 162 17.80 -10.70 -17.81
N GLU A 163 18.92 -10.92 -17.13
CA GLU A 163 19.39 -10.03 -16.06
C GLU A 163 19.79 -8.65 -16.60
N THR A 164 20.33 -8.62 -17.82
CA THR A 164 20.65 -7.37 -18.52
C THR A 164 19.37 -6.61 -18.93
N ALA A 165 18.33 -7.34 -19.36
CA ALA A 165 17.02 -6.78 -19.68
C ALA A 165 16.28 -6.26 -18.43
N ALA A 166 16.39 -6.94 -17.29
CA ALA A 166 15.83 -6.49 -16.02
C ALA A 166 16.49 -5.20 -15.52
N VAL A 167 17.82 -5.09 -15.63
CA VAL A 167 18.56 -3.85 -15.29
C VAL A 167 18.22 -2.71 -16.26
N ALA A 168 17.99 -3.01 -17.54
CA ALA A 168 17.54 -2.03 -18.53
C ALA A 168 16.11 -1.55 -18.23
N ALA A 169 15.19 -2.46 -17.87
CA ALA A 169 13.83 -2.12 -17.48
C ALA A 169 13.77 -1.30 -16.18
N GLU A 170 14.62 -1.60 -15.19
CA GLU A 170 14.75 -0.77 -13.98
C GLU A 170 15.30 0.62 -14.29
N ARG A 171 16.23 0.73 -15.24
CA ARG A 171 16.78 2.01 -15.69
C ARG A 171 15.73 2.82 -16.46
N GLU A 172 14.96 2.20 -17.33
CA GLU A 172 13.81 2.84 -18.01
C GLU A 172 12.72 3.27 -17.01
N ALA A 173 12.41 2.46 -16.00
CA ALA A 173 11.48 2.84 -14.93
C ALA A 173 12.01 4.01 -14.09
N ARG A 174 13.33 4.08 -13.89
CA ARG A 174 14.00 5.19 -13.18
C ARG A 174 14.07 6.47 -14.01
N GLU A 175 14.25 6.35 -15.33
CA GLU A 175 14.18 7.45 -16.28
C GLU A 175 12.73 7.94 -16.46
N ALA A 176 11.74 7.04 -16.47
CA ALA A 176 10.31 7.39 -16.44
C ALA A 176 9.92 8.14 -15.15
N LYS A 177 10.44 7.70 -13.99
CA LYS A 177 10.30 8.46 -12.73
C LYS A 177 10.92 9.86 -12.79
N ARG A 178 12.00 10.06 -13.54
CA ARG A 178 12.65 11.37 -13.75
C ARG A 178 11.93 12.22 -14.80
N GLY A 179 11.23 11.60 -15.76
CA GLY A 179 10.38 12.29 -16.74
C GLY A 179 9.03 12.74 -16.18
N LEU A 180 8.45 12.00 -15.22
CA LEU A 180 7.20 12.34 -14.53
C LEU A 180 7.33 13.52 -13.56
N TRP A 181 8.56 13.84 -13.13
CA TRP A 181 8.87 14.90 -12.18
C TRP A 181 10.02 15.69 -12.75
N GLY A 182 9.70 16.78 -13.47
CA GLY A 182 10.70 17.61 -14.16
C GLY A 182 11.93 17.90 -13.30
N GLU A 183 13.08 18.01 -13.96
CA GLU A 183 14.37 18.29 -13.33
C GLU A 183 14.36 19.63 -12.61
N LYS A 184 13.91 19.62 -11.35
CA LYS A 184 14.19 20.56 -10.24
C LYS A 184 13.14 20.32 -9.15
N GLY A 185 13.53 19.59 -8.10
CA GLY A 185 12.96 19.71 -6.75
C GLY A 185 11.44 19.89 -6.63
N ALA A 186 10.63 19.17 -7.41
CA ALA A 186 9.19 19.18 -7.24
C ALA A 186 8.85 18.48 -5.91
N GLU A 187 8.29 19.25 -4.97
CA GLU A 187 7.68 18.71 -3.75
C GLU A 187 6.76 17.54 -4.12
N SER A 188 6.75 16.47 -3.32
CA SER A 188 5.68 15.46 -3.35
C SER A 188 4.34 16.20 -3.42
N PRO A 189 3.42 15.87 -4.35
CA PRO A 189 2.16 16.57 -4.44
C PRO A 189 1.49 16.51 -3.07
N LYS A 190 1.26 17.69 -2.50
CA LYS A 190 0.66 17.82 -1.17
C LYS A 190 -0.73 17.19 -1.24
N GLU A 191 -0.89 16.08 -0.53
CA GLU A 191 -2.15 15.36 -0.37
C GLU A 191 -3.27 16.34 0.01
N ILE A 192 -4.31 16.43 -0.82
CA ILE A 192 -5.42 17.36 -0.60
C ILE A 192 -6.47 16.63 0.22
N LYS A 193 -6.80 17.14 1.41
CA LYS A 193 -7.94 16.65 2.19
C LYS A 193 -9.15 17.56 1.94
N ASN A 194 -10.26 17.01 1.49
CA ASN A 194 -11.47 17.78 1.19
C ASN A 194 -12.37 17.97 2.44
N SER A 195 -13.54 18.59 2.27
CA SER A 195 -14.45 18.97 3.37
C SER A 195 -15.07 17.78 4.11
N ILE A 196 -15.08 16.59 3.51
CA ILE A 196 -15.59 15.35 4.11
C ILE A 196 -14.46 14.42 4.58
N GLY A 197 -13.23 14.95 4.59
CA GLY A 197 -12.05 14.24 5.05
C GLY A 197 -11.46 13.23 4.05
N MET A 198 -11.94 13.23 2.81
CA MET A 198 -11.40 12.41 1.73
C MET A 198 -10.03 12.95 1.30
N LYS A 199 -9.06 12.05 1.17
CA LYS A 199 -7.72 12.33 0.65
C LYS A 199 -7.75 12.22 -0.87
N LEU A 200 -7.26 13.24 -1.56
CA LEU A 200 -7.19 13.33 -3.01
C LEU A 200 -5.73 13.40 -3.44
N VAL A 201 -5.36 12.53 -4.37
CA VAL A 201 -4.04 12.42 -4.97
C VAL A 201 -4.08 13.08 -6.35
N PRO A 202 -3.31 14.15 -6.62
CA PRO A 202 -3.21 14.71 -7.95
C PRO A 202 -2.43 13.78 -8.87
N ILE A 203 -3.00 13.55 -10.04
CA ILE A 203 -2.49 12.70 -11.11
C ILE A 203 -2.18 13.61 -12.30
N SER A 204 -0.92 13.62 -12.72
CA SER A 204 -0.47 14.42 -13.87
C SER A 204 -1.07 13.88 -15.17
N PRO A 205 -1.30 14.74 -16.19
CA PRO A 205 -1.59 14.28 -17.54
C PRO A 205 -0.46 13.40 -18.06
N GLY A 206 -0.76 12.52 -19.01
CA GLY A 206 0.23 11.60 -19.55
C GLY A 206 -0.32 10.63 -20.57
N LYS A 207 0.57 9.79 -21.08
CA LYS A 207 0.26 8.72 -22.03
C LYS A 207 0.52 7.36 -21.40
N PHE A 208 -0.30 6.38 -21.77
CA PHE A 208 -0.08 4.99 -21.39
C PHE A 208 -0.69 4.03 -22.41
N THR A 209 -0.28 2.76 -22.32
CA THR A 209 -0.91 1.67 -23.05
C THR A 209 -2.02 1.08 -22.18
N MET A 210 -3.26 1.24 -22.63
CA MET A 210 -4.46 0.68 -21.99
C MET A 210 -4.71 -0.73 -22.53
N GLY A 211 -5.21 -1.65 -21.70
CA GLY A 211 -5.35 -3.08 -22.04
C GLY A 211 -4.09 -3.90 -21.72
N SER A 212 -4.10 -5.19 -22.05
CA SER A 212 -3.04 -6.15 -21.67
C SER A 212 -2.35 -6.77 -22.89
N PRO A 213 -1.03 -7.00 -22.87
CA PRO A 213 -0.33 -7.66 -23.97
C PRO A 213 -0.81 -9.11 -24.14
N GLU A 214 -0.65 -9.67 -25.34
CA GLU A 214 -1.14 -11.02 -25.63
C GLU A 214 -0.49 -12.12 -24.78
N SER A 215 0.70 -11.85 -24.25
CA SER A 215 1.44 -12.73 -23.35
C SER A 215 1.03 -12.62 -21.88
N GLU A 216 0.21 -11.64 -21.49
CA GLU A 216 -0.22 -11.49 -20.10
C GLU A 216 -1.10 -12.68 -19.67
N ALA A 217 -0.70 -13.33 -18.59
CA ALA A 217 -1.44 -14.49 -18.08
C ALA A 217 -2.87 -14.10 -17.68
N SER A 218 -3.84 -14.92 -18.07
CA SER A 218 -5.26 -14.73 -17.77
C SER A 218 -5.89 -13.46 -18.38
N ARG A 219 -5.28 -12.88 -19.41
CA ARG A 219 -5.90 -11.83 -20.22
C ARG A 219 -7.23 -12.26 -20.83
N GLU A 220 -8.11 -11.30 -21.07
CA GLU A 220 -9.33 -11.52 -21.84
C GLU A 220 -9.21 -10.92 -23.27
N ALA A 221 -9.96 -11.46 -24.23
CA ALA A 221 -9.92 -11.02 -25.62
C ALA A 221 -10.29 -9.53 -25.81
N GLN A 222 -11.07 -8.98 -24.88
CA GLN A 222 -11.51 -7.60 -24.88
C GLN A 222 -10.46 -6.59 -24.40
N GLU A 223 -9.31 -7.05 -23.91
CA GLU A 223 -8.26 -6.22 -23.33
C GLU A 223 -7.22 -5.78 -24.39
N VAL A 224 -7.70 -5.44 -25.59
CA VAL A 224 -6.87 -5.06 -26.75
C VAL A 224 -6.05 -3.82 -26.44
N GLN A 225 -4.72 -3.91 -26.63
CA GLN A 225 -3.83 -2.78 -26.35
C GLN A 225 -3.99 -1.64 -27.35
N HIS A 226 -4.06 -0.42 -26.81
CA HIS A 226 -4.07 0.83 -27.58
C HIS A 226 -3.44 1.97 -26.76
N GLU A 227 -2.92 3.00 -27.42
CA GLU A 227 -2.39 4.18 -26.74
C GLU A 227 -3.54 5.08 -26.28
N VAL A 228 -3.46 5.57 -25.05
CA VAL A 228 -4.33 6.63 -24.52
C VAL A 228 -3.48 7.81 -24.07
N GLU A 229 -3.92 9.01 -24.44
CA GLU A 229 -3.40 10.28 -23.95
C GLU A 229 -4.45 10.98 -23.09
N LEU A 230 -4.12 11.22 -21.82
CA LEU A 230 -4.87 12.08 -20.92
C LEU A 230 -4.24 13.48 -20.97
N THR A 231 -4.93 14.45 -21.56
CA THR A 231 -4.36 15.79 -21.80
C THR A 231 -4.44 16.69 -20.58
N ARG A 232 -5.29 16.34 -19.62
CA ARG A 232 -5.52 17.10 -18.39
C ARG A 232 -5.21 16.27 -17.16
N GLY A 233 -4.60 16.93 -16.17
CA GLY A 233 -4.50 16.38 -14.82
C GLY A 233 -5.87 16.34 -14.14
N PHE A 234 -5.96 15.48 -13.13
CA PHE A 234 -7.11 15.36 -12.26
C PHE A 234 -6.62 14.97 -10.86
N SER A 235 -7.47 15.05 -9.84
CA SER A 235 -7.18 14.38 -8.57
C SER A 235 -8.12 13.20 -8.38
N MET A 236 -7.61 12.07 -7.90
CA MET A 236 -8.41 10.89 -7.58
C MET A 236 -8.42 10.67 -6.07
N SER A 237 -9.54 10.21 -5.51
CA SER A 237 -9.55 9.81 -4.12
C SER A 237 -8.55 8.68 -3.88
N ALA A 238 -7.71 8.84 -2.85
CA ALA A 238 -6.67 7.89 -2.50
C ALA A 238 -7.21 6.49 -2.25
N HIS A 239 -8.47 6.44 -1.82
CA HIS A 239 -9.24 5.29 -1.39
C HIS A 239 -10.60 5.29 -2.12
N GLU A 240 -11.30 4.16 -2.06
CA GLU A 240 -12.73 4.11 -2.33
C GLU A 240 -13.52 5.02 -1.37
N VAL A 241 -14.74 5.40 -1.77
CA VAL A 241 -15.65 6.13 -0.89
C VAL A 241 -16.04 5.24 0.28
N THR A 242 -15.84 5.75 1.51
CA THR A 242 -16.10 4.94 2.69
C THR A 242 -17.57 4.96 3.12
N VAL A 243 -17.97 3.98 3.93
CA VAL A 243 -19.29 3.95 4.59
C VAL A 243 -19.52 5.23 5.39
N GLY A 244 -18.53 5.74 6.12
CA GLY A 244 -18.63 6.99 6.88
C GLY A 244 -18.86 8.23 5.99
N GLN A 245 -18.14 8.31 4.85
CA GLN A 245 -18.35 9.38 3.88
C GLN A 245 -19.74 9.30 3.24
N PHE A 246 -20.20 8.10 2.90
CA PHE A 246 -21.53 7.88 2.34
C PHE A 246 -22.64 8.17 3.37
N LYS A 247 -22.44 7.83 4.65
CA LYS A 247 -23.34 8.23 5.75
C LYS A 247 -23.48 9.74 5.84
N GLN A 248 -22.41 10.52 5.67
CA GLN A 248 -22.49 11.98 5.66
C GLN A 248 -23.35 12.48 4.50
N PHE A 249 -23.16 11.91 3.29
CA PHE A 249 -24.01 12.23 2.14
C PHE A 249 -25.48 11.96 2.42
N VAL A 250 -25.82 10.77 2.94
CA VAL A 250 -27.19 10.40 3.29
C VAL A 250 -27.75 11.31 4.39
N ALA A 251 -26.95 11.66 5.41
CA ALA A 251 -27.37 12.54 6.49
C ALA A 251 -27.72 13.96 6.00
N ASP A 252 -26.88 14.51 5.12
CA ASP A 252 -27.02 15.86 4.55
C ASP A 252 -28.21 15.98 3.59
N THR A 253 -28.53 14.91 2.86
CA THR A 253 -29.48 14.95 1.72
C THR A 253 -30.76 14.17 1.96
N LYS A 254 -30.80 13.32 2.99
CA LYS A 254 -31.84 12.30 3.19
C LYS A 254 -31.98 11.34 2.01
N TYR A 255 -30.89 11.12 1.28
CA TYR A 255 -30.86 10.23 0.12
C TYR A 255 -31.25 8.80 0.48
N GLN A 256 -32.06 8.19 -0.38
CA GLN A 256 -32.36 6.76 -0.38
C GLN A 256 -31.72 6.14 -1.61
N THR A 257 -30.91 5.11 -1.42
CA THR A 257 -30.27 4.42 -2.55
C THR A 257 -31.30 3.79 -3.46
N ASP A 258 -30.91 3.46 -4.69
CA ASP A 258 -31.79 2.78 -5.64
C ASP A 258 -32.42 1.52 -5.05
N GLY A 259 -31.64 0.72 -4.31
CA GLY A 259 -32.11 -0.50 -3.65
C GLY A 259 -33.07 -0.25 -2.49
N GLU A 260 -32.92 0.86 -1.77
CA GLU A 260 -33.86 1.28 -0.73
C GLU A 260 -35.15 1.82 -1.34
N ARG A 261 -35.05 2.61 -2.42
CA ARG A 261 -36.16 3.30 -3.06
C ARG A 261 -37.09 2.37 -3.84
N ASP A 262 -36.54 1.38 -4.54
CA ASP A 262 -37.34 0.38 -5.25
C ASP A 262 -37.76 -0.80 -4.37
N GLY A 263 -37.27 -0.86 -3.12
CA GLY A 263 -37.57 -1.89 -2.14
C GLY A 263 -36.99 -3.27 -2.46
N LYS A 264 -36.15 -3.41 -3.49
CA LYS A 264 -35.55 -4.68 -3.90
C LYS A 264 -34.25 -4.98 -3.17
N GLY A 265 -33.61 -3.98 -2.57
CA GLY A 265 -32.29 -4.14 -1.93
C GLY A 265 -31.20 -4.43 -2.95
N ALA A 266 -30.21 -5.25 -2.60
CA ALA A 266 -29.00 -5.49 -3.38
C ALA A 266 -28.63 -6.98 -3.45
N TYR A 267 -27.59 -7.31 -4.23
CA TYR A 267 -26.95 -8.63 -4.20
C TYR A 267 -26.03 -8.72 -2.97
N GLY A 268 -26.41 -9.50 -1.97
CA GLY A 268 -25.59 -9.72 -0.78
C GLY A 268 -24.88 -11.06 -0.77
N VAL A 269 -24.12 -11.29 0.30
CA VAL A 269 -23.50 -12.59 0.58
C VAL A 269 -24.09 -13.20 1.84
N ASN A 270 -24.29 -14.51 1.85
CA ASN A 270 -24.75 -15.22 3.04
C ASN A 270 -23.60 -15.85 3.84
N GLU A 271 -23.91 -16.46 4.98
CA GLU A 271 -22.93 -17.08 5.89
C GLU A 271 -22.10 -18.21 5.23
N ALA A 272 -22.61 -18.82 4.17
CA ALA A 272 -21.93 -19.84 3.37
C ALA A 272 -21.06 -19.25 2.25
N GLY A 273 -20.94 -17.92 2.17
CA GLY A 273 -20.16 -17.22 1.14
C GLY A 273 -20.80 -17.22 -0.24
N LYS A 274 -22.07 -17.62 -0.36
CA LYS A 274 -22.79 -17.57 -1.63
C LYS A 274 -23.30 -16.16 -1.86
N ILE A 275 -22.98 -15.59 -3.02
CA ILE A 275 -23.63 -14.37 -3.49
C ILE A 275 -25.08 -14.72 -3.83
N GLU A 276 -26.01 -14.10 -3.14
CA GLU A 276 -27.44 -14.31 -3.31
C GLU A 276 -28.01 -13.34 -4.33
N GLU A 277 -29.15 -13.71 -4.90
CA GLU A 277 -29.91 -12.80 -5.76
C GLU A 277 -30.38 -11.57 -4.98
N ILE A 278 -30.80 -10.57 -5.73
CA ILE A 278 -31.27 -9.29 -5.19
C ILE A 278 -32.36 -9.51 -4.12
N HIS A 279 -32.15 -8.98 -2.92
CA HIS A 279 -33.10 -9.09 -1.82
C HIS A 279 -33.10 -7.84 -0.94
N ALA A 280 -34.30 -7.42 -0.50
CA ALA A 280 -34.53 -6.22 0.30
C ALA A 280 -33.76 -6.13 1.63
N ARG A 281 -33.17 -7.24 2.08
CA ARG A 281 -32.39 -7.31 3.33
C ARG A 281 -30.96 -6.81 3.13
N PHE A 282 -30.48 -6.87 1.90
CA PHE A 282 -29.16 -6.42 1.52
C PHE A 282 -29.23 -4.99 1.04
N THR A 283 -28.43 -4.15 1.67
CA THR A 283 -28.32 -2.72 1.39
C THR A 283 -26.90 -2.29 1.75
N TRP A 284 -26.54 -1.06 1.41
CA TRP A 284 -25.27 -0.45 1.83
C TRP A 284 -25.06 -0.43 3.36
N LYS A 285 -26.12 -0.66 4.16
CA LYS A 285 -26.05 -0.80 5.63
C LYS A 285 -25.87 -2.25 6.10
N THR A 286 -26.24 -3.22 5.26
CA THR A 286 -26.36 -4.64 5.61
C THR A 286 -25.95 -5.53 4.42
N PRO A 287 -24.69 -5.51 3.98
CA PRO A 287 -24.27 -6.24 2.76
C PRO A 287 -24.15 -7.76 2.93
N GLY A 288 -24.41 -8.28 4.13
CA GLY A 288 -24.23 -9.69 4.49
C GLY A 288 -22.93 -9.99 5.25
N PHE A 289 -22.15 -8.95 5.55
CA PHE A 289 -20.99 -8.98 6.44
C PHE A 289 -20.87 -7.66 7.18
N GLU A 290 -20.02 -7.61 8.21
CA GLU A 290 -19.82 -6.38 8.98
C GLU A 290 -18.95 -5.37 8.24
N GLN A 291 -19.33 -4.10 8.33
CA GLN A 291 -18.54 -2.97 7.86
C GLN A 291 -18.53 -1.86 8.91
N THR A 292 -17.34 -1.28 9.12
CA THR A 292 -17.17 -0.04 9.88
C THR A 292 -17.20 1.18 8.95
N ASP A 293 -17.16 2.39 9.50
CA ASP A 293 -17.15 3.64 8.73
C ASP A 293 -15.92 3.81 7.82
N ASP A 294 -14.85 3.06 8.09
CA ASP A 294 -13.61 3.08 7.32
C ASP A 294 -13.58 2.06 6.17
N HIS A 295 -14.59 1.21 6.04
CA HIS A 295 -14.73 0.28 4.92
C HIS A 295 -15.29 0.98 3.68
N PRO A 296 -15.04 0.45 2.46
CA PRO A 296 -15.67 0.96 1.25
C PRO A 296 -17.19 0.76 1.31
N VAL A 297 -17.96 1.76 0.90
CA VAL A 297 -19.40 1.59 0.71
C VAL A 297 -19.65 0.63 -0.46
N VAL A 298 -20.53 -0.35 -0.24
CA VAL A 298 -20.97 -1.32 -1.25
C VAL A 298 -22.48 -1.30 -1.38
N ASP A 299 -23.06 -2.16 -2.23
CA ASP A 299 -24.51 -2.21 -2.47
C ASP A 299 -25.09 -0.88 -2.97
N VAL A 300 -24.27 -0.13 -3.69
CA VAL A 300 -24.61 1.15 -4.33
C VAL A 300 -24.61 0.98 -5.85
N SER A 301 -25.63 1.53 -6.49
CA SER A 301 -25.72 1.57 -7.95
C SER A 301 -24.79 2.63 -8.53
N TRP A 302 -24.66 2.62 -9.86
CA TRP A 302 -23.97 3.70 -10.56
C TRP A 302 -24.66 5.05 -10.34
N GLN A 303 -25.99 5.07 -10.24
CA GLN A 303 -26.74 6.31 -9.99
C GLN A 303 -26.54 6.83 -8.57
N ASP A 304 -26.45 5.94 -7.58
CA ASP A 304 -26.12 6.30 -6.20
C ASP A 304 -24.73 6.95 -6.13
N ALA A 305 -23.75 6.37 -6.83
CA ALA A 305 -22.40 6.92 -6.93
C ALA A 305 -22.37 8.30 -7.62
N LYS A 306 -23.13 8.48 -8.71
CA LYS A 306 -23.29 9.78 -9.37
C LYS A 306 -23.97 10.82 -8.49
N ALA A 307 -24.99 10.43 -7.72
CA ALA A 307 -25.67 11.32 -6.77
C ALA A 307 -24.70 11.79 -5.68
N PHE A 308 -23.85 10.90 -5.16
CA PHE A 308 -22.78 11.27 -4.24
C PHE A 308 -21.83 12.29 -4.85
N CYS A 309 -21.37 12.06 -6.09
CA CYS A 309 -20.48 12.99 -6.80
C CYS A 309 -21.13 14.37 -7.00
N ALA A 310 -22.42 14.40 -7.37
CA ALA A 310 -23.18 15.63 -7.56
C ALA A 310 -23.36 16.40 -6.24
N TRP A 311 -23.67 15.70 -5.15
CA TRP A 311 -23.74 16.31 -3.82
C TRP A 311 -22.40 16.92 -3.40
N LEU A 312 -21.30 16.17 -3.52
CA LEU A 312 -19.98 16.65 -3.15
C LEU A 312 -19.56 17.84 -4.01
N SER A 313 -19.90 17.82 -5.30
CA SER A 313 -19.71 18.95 -6.21
C SER A 313 -20.45 20.20 -5.75
N ASN A 314 -21.72 20.04 -5.38
CA ASN A 314 -22.54 21.14 -4.89
C ASN A 314 -22.08 21.67 -3.53
N LYS A 315 -21.59 20.79 -2.65
CA LYS A 315 -21.08 21.13 -1.32
C LYS A 315 -19.79 21.95 -1.40
N GLU A 316 -18.88 21.58 -2.30
CA GLU A 316 -17.56 22.22 -2.40
C GLU A 316 -17.42 23.24 -3.54
N LYS A 317 -18.44 23.37 -4.39
CA LYS A 317 -18.39 24.19 -5.62
C LYS A 317 -17.23 23.82 -6.53
N LYS A 318 -17.01 22.51 -6.66
CA LYS A 318 -15.99 21.88 -7.50
C LYS A 318 -16.61 20.76 -8.33
N THR A 319 -15.94 20.29 -9.37
CA THR A 319 -16.47 19.22 -10.22
C THR A 319 -15.94 17.85 -9.76
N TYR A 320 -16.73 17.17 -8.95
CA TYR A 320 -16.52 15.75 -8.62
C TYR A 320 -17.34 14.84 -9.54
N ARG A 321 -16.75 13.74 -9.97
CA ARG A 321 -17.38 12.74 -10.83
C ARG A 321 -16.75 11.37 -10.63
N LEU A 322 -17.31 10.34 -11.25
CA LEU A 322 -16.63 9.06 -11.39
C LEU A 322 -15.44 9.20 -12.35
N PRO A 323 -14.38 8.40 -12.17
CA PRO A 323 -13.29 8.34 -13.15
C PRO A 323 -13.81 7.80 -14.48
N THR A 324 -13.21 8.23 -15.59
CA THR A 324 -13.33 7.43 -16.82
C THR A 324 -12.60 6.11 -16.65
N GLU A 325 -12.93 5.10 -17.47
CA GLU A 325 -12.24 3.81 -17.47
C GLU A 325 -10.73 3.99 -17.72
N ALA A 326 -10.38 4.91 -18.61
CA ALA A 326 -8.99 5.23 -18.92
C ALA A 326 -8.27 5.94 -17.78
N GLU A 327 -8.92 6.90 -17.10
CA GLU A 327 -8.36 7.53 -15.90
C GLU A 327 -8.12 6.51 -14.80
N TRP A 328 -9.05 5.58 -14.61
CA TRP A 328 -8.93 4.51 -13.62
C TRP A 328 -7.75 3.58 -13.93
N GLU A 329 -7.62 3.09 -15.17
CA GLU A 329 -6.53 2.18 -15.53
C GLU A 329 -5.16 2.88 -15.49
N TYR A 330 -5.09 4.13 -15.96
CA TYR A 330 -3.87 4.95 -15.86
C TYR A 330 -3.42 5.09 -14.41
N ALA A 331 -4.37 5.43 -13.53
CA ALA A 331 -4.16 5.61 -12.12
C ALA A 331 -3.78 4.30 -11.42
N CYS A 332 -4.40 3.18 -11.78
CA CYS A 332 -4.12 1.84 -11.26
C CYS A 332 -2.67 1.41 -11.57
N ARG A 333 -2.28 1.54 -12.84
CA ARG A 333 -0.94 1.19 -13.33
C ARG A 333 0.16 2.06 -12.72
N ALA A 334 -0.11 3.35 -12.49
CA ALA A 334 0.86 4.29 -11.93
C ALA A 334 2.26 4.22 -12.60
N GLY A 335 2.26 4.05 -13.92
CA GLY A 335 3.47 3.95 -14.75
C GLY A 335 3.99 2.53 -15.03
N THR A 336 3.40 1.48 -14.45
CA THR A 336 3.76 0.09 -14.79
C THR A 336 3.06 -0.40 -16.06
N LYS A 337 3.65 -1.42 -16.70
CA LYS A 337 3.06 -2.14 -17.84
C LYS A 337 2.64 -3.58 -17.48
N THR A 338 2.80 -3.93 -16.21
CA THR A 338 2.61 -5.27 -15.66
C THR A 338 1.14 -5.54 -15.33
N ALA A 339 0.81 -6.80 -15.04
CA ALA A 339 -0.55 -7.21 -14.67
C ALA A 339 -1.04 -6.47 -13.41
N TYR A 340 -0.16 -6.28 -12.41
CA TYR A 340 -0.45 -5.53 -11.19
C TYR A 340 0.58 -4.41 -10.98
N ALA A 341 0.27 -3.41 -10.15
CA ALA A 341 1.19 -2.31 -9.83
C ALA A 341 2.49 -2.79 -9.14
N HIS A 342 2.49 -3.99 -8.55
CA HIS A 342 3.67 -4.61 -7.94
C HIS A 342 4.46 -5.54 -8.87
N GLY A 343 3.98 -5.80 -10.09
CA GLY A 343 4.59 -6.75 -11.02
C GLY A 343 3.56 -7.73 -11.59
N ASP A 344 4.03 -8.85 -12.13
CA ASP A 344 3.18 -9.87 -12.79
C ASP A 344 2.83 -11.06 -11.88
N ASP A 345 3.51 -11.20 -10.74
CA ASP A 345 3.25 -12.31 -9.81
C ASP A 345 1.96 -12.06 -9.01
N PRO A 346 0.91 -12.90 -9.16
CA PRO A 346 -0.31 -12.77 -8.40
C PRO A 346 -0.13 -12.95 -6.90
N GLU A 347 0.92 -13.63 -6.42
CA GLU A 347 1.13 -13.80 -4.97
C GLU A 347 1.48 -12.48 -4.27
N GLY A 348 1.99 -11.49 -5.01
CA GLY A 348 2.21 -10.14 -4.47
C GLY A 348 0.94 -9.42 -4.02
N LEU A 349 -0.25 -9.87 -4.48
CA LEU A 349 -1.54 -9.32 -4.09
C LEU A 349 -1.79 -9.42 -2.59
N ALA A 350 -1.26 -10.43 -1.90
CA ALA A 350 -1.41 -10.55 -0.45
C ALA A 350 -0.87 -9.33 0.35
N ALA A 351 -0.01 -8.51 -0.27
CA ALA A 351 0.51 -7.27 0.34
C ALA A 351 -0.06 -5.98 -0.28
N THR A 352 -0.75 -6.08 -1.42
CA THR A 352 -1.10 -4.92 -2.26
C THR A 352 -2.58 -4.84 -2.63
N GLY A 353 -3.37 -5.85 -2.28
CA GLY A 353 -4.81 -5.88 -2.55
C GLY A 353 -5.55 -6.89 -1.68
N ASN A 354 -6.88 -6.81 -1.75
CA ASN A 354 -7.79 -7.71 -1.05
C ASN A 354 -8.58 -8.53 -2.07
N GLY A 355 -8.40 -9.84 -2.06
CA GLY A 355 -9.01 -10.72 -3.03
C GLY A 355 -9.28 -12.09 -2.44
N ALA A 356 -9.87 -12.97 -3.25
CA ALA A 356 -10.16 -14.31 -2.82
C ALA A 356 -8.84 -15.10 -2.62
N ASP A 357 -8.48 -15.30 -1.36
CA ASP A 357 -7.18 -15.78 -0.90
C ASP A 357 -7.26 -17.14 -0.17
N ALA A 358 -6.19 -17.56 0.50
CA ALA A 358 -6.20 -18.80 1.25
C ALA A 358 -7.18 -18.83 2.44
N SER A 359 -7.53 -17.67 3.01
CA SER A 359 -8.54 -17.55 4.06
C SER A 359 -9.93 -17.82 3.48
N ALA A 360 -10.24 -17.22 2.32
CA ALA A 360 -11.46 -17.49 1.58
C ALA A 360 -11.55 -18.95 1.15
N ARG A 361 -10.45 -19.57 0.69
CA ARG A 361 -10.41 -21.01 0.35
C ARG A 361 -10.82 -21.91 1.51
N ALA A 362 -10.31 -21.61 2.71
CA ALA A 362 -10.56 -22.40 3.90
C ALA A 362 -12.03 -22.29 4.35
N ARG A 363 -12.64 -21.11 4.18
CA ARG A 363 -14.01 -20.83 4.62
C ARG A 363 -15.06 -21.16 3.56
N PHE A 364 -14.74 -20.96 2.28
CA PHE A 364 -15.65 -21.05 1.14
C PHE A 364 -15.02 -21.90 0.01
N PRO A 365 -15.05 -23.24 0.12
CA PRO A 365 -14.37 -24.13 -0.84
C PRO A 365 -14.92 -24.05 -2.27
N GLY A 366 -16.09 -23.45 -2.48
CA GLY A 366 -16.69 -23.22 -3.80
C GLY A 366 -16.20 -21.95 -4.52
N TRP A 367 -15.39 -21.11 -3.88
CA TRP A 367 -14.85 -19.92 -4.52
C TRP A 367 -13.66 -20.26 -5.43
N SER A 368 -13.52 -19.51 -6.53
CA SER A 368 -12.33 -19.57 -7.35
C SER A 368 -11.22 -18.77 -6.65
N ILE A 369 -10.13 -19.44 -6.27
CA ILE A 369 -9.05 -18.85 -5.47
C ILE A 369 -7.75 -18.91 -6.24
N GLY A 370 -7.22 -17.74 -6.60
CA GLY A 370 -5.95 -17.59 -7.33
C GLY A 370 -4.74 -17.27 -6.46
N ILE A 371 -4.95 -16.77 -5.23
CA ILE A 371 -3.89 -16.27 -4.34
C ILE A 371 -3.68 -17.28 -3.21
N LYS A 372 -2.43 -17.69 -2.96
CA LYS A 372 -2.07 -18.63 -1.87
C LYS A 372 -1.71 -17.91 -0.59
N GLY A 373 -1.23 -16.67 -0.68
CA GLY A 373 -1.04 -15.79 0.46
C GLY A 373 -2.34 -15.50 1.22
N LYS A 374 -2.20 -14.84 2.37
CA LYS A 374 -3.33 -14.31 3.13
C LYS A 374 -3.24 -12.80 3.22
N ASP A 375 -4.32 -12.11 2.88
CA ASP A 375 -4.40 -10.63 2.96
C ASP A 375 -4.95 -10.14 4.32
N GLY A 376 -5.51 -11.06 5.12
CA GLY A 376 -6.05 -10.78 6.45
C GLY A 376 -7.55 -10.42 6.48
N HIS A 377 -8.23 -10.42 5.32
CA HIS A 377 -9.61 -9.97 5.19
C HIS A 377 -10.45 -10.95 4.36
N LEU A 378 -11.50 -11.51 4.96
CA LEU A 378 -12.40 -12.44 4.26
C LEU A 378 -13.40 -11.73 3.32
N PHE A 379 -13.76 -10.50 3.66
CA PHE A 379 -14.68 -9.63 2.91
C PHE A 379 -13.97 -8.30 2.67
N THR A 380 -14.68 -7.17 2.62
CA THR A 380 -14.02 -5.86 2.53
C THR A 380 -13.05 -5.63 3.69
N ALA A 381 -11.96 -4.92 3.41
CA ALA A 381 -11.05 -4.36 4.40
C ALA A 381 -11.38 -2.87 4.61
N PRO A 382 -10.98 -2.27 5.74
CA PRO A 382 -10.89 -0.81 5.83
C PRO A 382 -10.05 -0.28 4.67
N VAL A 383 -10.41 0.88 4.12
CA VAL A 383 -9.66 1.45 3.00
C VAL A 383 -8.24 1.83 3.41
N GLY A 384 -7.30 1.73 2.48
CA GLY A 384 -5.91 2.13 2.66
C GLY A 384 -5.05 1.16 3.48
N GLN A 385 -5.53 -0.06 3.77
CA GLN A 385 -4.74 -1.06 4.51
C GLN A 385 -3.60 -1.64 3.67
N PHE A 386 -3.79 -1.74 2.36
CA PHE A 386 -2.81 -2.32 1.45
C PHE A 386 -1.83 -1.28 0.95
N LYS A 387 -0.66 -1.73 0.48
CA LYS A 387 0.38 -0.82 -0.01
C LYS A 387 -0.11 0.00 -1.21
N ALA A 388 0.06 1.32 -1.13
CA ALA A 388 -0.23 2.21 -2.24
C ALA A 388 0.65 1.93 -3.48
N ASN A 389 0.10 2.19 -4.66
CA ASN A 389 0.87 2.20 -5.90
C ASN A 389 1.78 3.44 -6.00
N ALA A 390 2.53 3.57 -7.11
CA ALA A 390 3.51 4.65 -7.27
C ALA A 390 2.91 6.08 -7.31
N PHE A 391 1.61 6.21 -7.53
CA PHE A 391 0.90 7.49 -7.44
C PHE A 391 0.40 7.78 -6.01
N GLY A 392 0.36 6.79 -5.11
CA GLY A 392 -0.18 6.96 -3.76
C GLY A 392 -1.65 6.55 -3.63
N LEU A 393 -2.18 5.81 -4.60
CA LEU A 393 -3.53 5.25 -4.54
C LEU A 393 -3.48 3.86 -3.92
N HIS A 394 -4.43 3.59 -3.03
CA HIS A 394 -4.59 2.28 -2.39
C HIS A 394 -5.72 1.50 -3.04
N ASP A 395 -5.73 0.19 -2.77
CA ASP A 395 -6.84 -0.73 -3.07
C ASP A 395 -7.20 -0.79 -4.56
N MET A 396 -6.25 -0.45 -5.43
CA MET A 396 -6.45 -0.50 -6.89
C MET A 396 -6.51 -1.94 -7.45
N HIS A 397 -6.24 -2.95 -6.61
CA HIS A 397 -6.20 -4.37 -6.97
C HIS A 397 -7.03 -5.21 -6.00
N GLY A 398 -8.31 -4.90 -5.85
CA GLY A 398 -9.25 -5.67 -5.05
C GLY A 398 -10.05 -4.81 -4.08
N ASN A 399 -10.37 -5.38 -2.92
CA ASN A 399 -11.28 -4.83 -1.92
C ASN A 399 -12.72 -4.75 -2.46
N VAL A 400 -13.03 -3.79 -3.33
CA VAL A 400 -14.30 -3.74 -4.06
C VAL A 400 -14.07 -3.38 -5.52
N TRP A 401 -14.89 -3.93 -6.40
CA TRP A 401 -15.03 -3.40 -7.74
C TRP A 401 -15.45 -1.93 -7.67
N GLU A 402 -15.09 -1.16 -8.69
CA GLU A 402 -15.37 0.28 -8.69
C GLU A 402 -16.06 0.72 -9.97
N TRP A 403 -17.13 1.49 -9.81
CA TRP A 403 -17.82 2.12 -10.92
C TRP A 403 -16.96 3.16 -11.64
N CYS A 404 -16.94 3.09 -12.97
CA CYS A 404 -16.46 4.16 -13.85
C CYS A 404 -17.64 4.89 -14.54
N GLU A 405 -17.36 6.05 -15.11
CA GLU A 405 -18.34 6.84 -15.87
C GLU A 405 -18.78 6.11 -17.16
N ASP A 406 -17.84 5.40 -17.79
CA ASP A 406 -17.98 4.80 -19.13
C ASP A 406 -19.07 3.73 -19.21
N ARG A 407 -19.67 3.64 -20.40
CA ARG A 407 -20.50 2.49 -20.74
C ARG A 407 -19.61 1.29 -21.06
N TYR A 408 -20.06 0.11 -20.65
CA TYR A 408 -19.38 -1.13 -20.98
C TYR A 408 -20.01 -1.76 -22.22
N VAL A 409 -19.17 -2.00 -23.22
CA VAL A 409 -19.47 -2.83 -24.38
C VAL A 409 -18.34 -3.86 -24.50
N PRO A 410 -18.64 -5.17 -24.57
CA PRO A 410 -17.63 -6.19 -24.78
C PRO A 410 -16.89 -5.96 -26.10
N ASN A 411 -15.57 -6.21 -26.12
CA ASN A 411 -14.72 -6.08 -27.32
C ASN A 411 -14.78 -4.70 -28.01
N SER A 412 -15.04 -3.63 -27.25
CA SER A 412 -15.20 -2.27 -27.80
C SER A 412 -13.93 -1.43 -27.77
N TYR A 413 -12.81 -1.97 -27.26
CA TYR A 413 -11.55 -1.24 -27.26
C TYR A 413 -11.10 -0.98 -28.70
N PRO A 414 -10.80 0.29 -29.06
CA PRO A 414 -10.29 0.62 -30.37
C PRO A 414 -8.85 0.09 -30.51
N LYS A 415 -8.36 0.00 -31.75
CA LYS A 415 -6.93 -0.26 -32.01
C LYS A 415 -6.14 1.04 -32.14
N GLU A 416 -6.84 2.11 -32.47
CA GLU A 416 -6.30 3.44 -32.68
C GLU A 416 -6.06 4.15 -31.36
N LYS A 417 -5.08 5.06 -31.38
CA LYS A 417 -4.82 5.98 -30.28
C LYS A 417 -6.09 6.76 -29.91
N GLN A 418 -6.33 6.90 -28.61
CA GLN A 418 -7.40 7.73 -28.04
C GLN A 418 -6.84 8.94 -27.29
N VAL A 419 -7.60 10.03 -27.26
CA VAL A 419 -7.29 11.24 -26.48
C VAL A 419 -8.50 11.54 -25.59
N ASP A 420 -8.28 11.60 -24.27
CA ASP A 420 -9.31 11.77 -23.24
C ASP A 420 -10.58 10.91 -23.48
N PRO A 421 -10.46 9.58 -23.67
CA PRO A 421 -11.62 8.75 -24.00
C PRO A 421 -12.64 8.72 -22.85
N THR A 422 -13.92 8.70 -23.24
CA THR A 422 -15.09 8.62 -22.33
C THR A 422 -15.95 7.38 -22.58
N GLY A 423 -15.39 6.43 -23.32
CA GLY A 423 -16.02 5.17 -23.68
C GLY A 423 -17.08 5.29 -24.78
N PRO A 424 -17.76 4.18 -25.11
CA PRO A 424 -18.84 4.17 -26.10
C PRO A 424 -20.03 5.05 -25.70
N ALA A 425 -20.66 5.70 -26.69
CA ALA A 425 -21.84 6.54 -26.47
C ALA A 425 -23.06 5.74 -25.97
N GLU A 426 -23.18 4.48 -26.41
CA GLU A 426 -24.28 3.58 -26.11
C GLU A 426 -23.82 2.28 -25.45
N GLY A 427 -24.72 1.60 -24.74
CA GLY A 427 -24.42 0.40 -23.95
C GLY A 427 -25.35 0.27 -22.74
N LYS A 428 -25.69 -0.97 -22.37
CA LYS A 428 -26.65 -1.27 -21.29
C LYS A 428 -26.01 -1.36 -19.91
N ALA A 429 -24.70 -1.55 -19.86
CA ALA A 429 -23.89 -1.70 -18.67
C ALA A 429 -22.95 -0.50 -18.47
N ARG A 430 -22.46 -0.35 -17.24
CA ARG A 430 -21.38 0.58 -16.90
C ARG A 430 -20.12 -0.23 -16.59
N VAL A 431 -18.97 0.36 -16.87
CA VAL A 431 -17.69 -0.27 -16.59
C VAL A 431 -17.47 -0.39 -15.08
N GLN A 432 -16.93 -1.54 -14.68
CA GLN A 432 -16.43 -1.83 -13.34
C GLN A 432 -14.97 -2.28 -13.46
N ARG A 433 -14.10 -1.77 -12.57
CA ARG A 433 -12.66 -2.05 -12.56
C ARG A 433 -12.18 -2.51 -11.17
N GLY A 434 -10.98 -3.11 -11.12
CA GLY A 434 -10.23 -3.37 -9.88
C GLY A 434 -10.41 -4.75 -9.26
N GLY A 435 -11.55 -5.41 -9.46
CA GLY A 435 -11.84 -6.63 -8.71
C GLY A 435 -12.24 -6.34 -7.27
N GLY A 436 -12.63 -7.35 -6.50
CA GLY A 436 -12.99 -7.19 -5.08
C GLY A 436 -12.62 -8.40 -4.24
N TRP A 437 -12.94 -8.37 -2.94
CA TRP A 437 -12.63 -9.41 -1.96
C TRP A 437 -13.05 -10.84 -2.38
N SER A 438 -14.09 -10.97 -3.22
CA SER A 438 -14.56 -12.26 -3.73
C SER A 438 -13.92 -12.69 -5.06
N SER A 439 -12.95 -11.94 -5.57
CA SER A 439 -12.41 -12.09 -6.92
C SER A 439 -11.08 -12.84 -6.91
N ASP A 440 -10.87 -13.71 -7.89
CA ASP A 440 -9.57 -14.35 -8.10
C ASP A 440 -8.56 -13.39 -8.75
N ALA A 441 -7.28 -13.76 -8.71
CA ALA A 441 -6.19 -12.90 -9.16
C ALA A 441 -6.38 -12.35 -10.59
N LYS A 442 -6.94 -13.14 -11.51
CA LYS A 442 -7.17 -12.70 -12.91
C LYS A 442 -8.09 -11.47 -13.00
N ARG A 443 -8.99 -11.28 -12.03
CA ARG A 443 -9.94 -10.16 -11.96
C ARG A 443 -9.37 -8.95 -11.23
N LEU A 444 -8.22 -9.11 -10.54
CA LEU A 444 -7.53 -8.02 -9.84
C LEU A 444 -6.46 -7.34 -10.70
N ARG A 445 -6.25 -7.80 -11.94
CA ARG A 445 -5.28 -7.21 -12.89
C ARG A 445 -5.70 -5.79 -13.26
N SER A 446 -4.71 -4.94 -13.51
CA SER A 446 -4.90 -3.54 -13.93
C SER A 446 -5.81 -3.42 -15.16
N ALA A 447 -5.64 -4.32 -16.14
CA ALA A 447 -6.41 -4.35 -17.38
C ALA A 447 -7.80 -4.98 -17.25
N SER A 448 -8.09 -5.67 -16.13
CA SER A 448 -9.35 -6.39 -15.99
C SER A 448 -10.52 -5.43 -15.94
N ARG A 449 -11.53 -5.72 -16.76
CA ARG A 449 -12.74 -4.93 -16.91
C ARG A 449 -13.95 -5.82 -16.98
N VAL A 450 -15.04 -5.40 -16.37
CA VAL A 450 -16.34 -6.04 -16.51
C VAL A 450 -17.43 -4.99 -16.64
N GLY A 451 -18.57 -5.39 -17.16
CA GLY A 451 -19.81 -4.66 -17.02
C GLY A 451 -20.92 -5.65 -16.88
N ARG A 452 -21.70 -5.52 -15.81
CA ARG A 452 -22.89 -6.33 -15.60
C ARG A 452 -24.09 -5.65 -16.23
N ASP A 453 -24.96 -6.46 -16.81
CA ASP A 453 -26.20 -5.95 -17.41
C ASP A 453 -26.98 -5.15 -16.37
N GLN A 454 -27.34 -3.92 -16.74
CA GLN A 454 -28.05 -2.89 -15.98
C GLN A 454 -27.16 -1.98 -15.11
N SER A 455 -27.25 -0.67 -15.36
CA SER A 455 -26.70 0.37 -14.46
C SER A 455 -27.34 0.39 -13.07
N ALA A 456 -28.43 -0.36 -12.86
CA ALA A 456 -29.09 -0.57 -11.58
C ALA A 456 -28.43 -1.67 -10.72
N TYR A 457 -27.42 -2.37 -11.27
CA TYR A 457 -26.66 -3.37 -10.54
C TYR A 457 -26.07 -2.77 -9.26
N ARG A 458 -26.07 -3.52 -8.17
CA ARG A 458 -25.59 -3.11 -6.84
C ARG A 458 -25.33 -4.35 -6.02
N GLY A 459 -24.08 -4.60 -5.69
CA GLY A 459 -23.68 -5.81 -5.01
C GLY A 459 -22.63 -5.57 -3.95
N CYS A 460 -22.51 -6.52 -3.04
CA CYS A 460 -21.75 -6.40 -1.80
C CYS A 460 -20.22 -6.40 -1.99
N TYR A 461 -19.76 -6.36 -3.24
CA TYR A 461 -18.36 -6.28 -3.66
C TYR A 461 -18.14 -5.14 -4.65
N LEU A 462 -19.08 -4.22 -4.79
CA LEU A 462 -19.05 -3.13 -5.76
C LEU A 462 -19.33 -1.80 -5.06
N GLY A 463 -18.33 -0.94 -5.07
CA GLY A 463 -18.36 0.43 -4.60
C GLY A 463 -17.91 1.39 -5.71
N PHE A 464 -17.24 2.47 -5.31
CA PHE A 464 -16.70 3.46 -6.23
C PHE A 464 -15.66 4.34 -5.56
N ARG A 465 -14.83 4.99 -6.37
CA ARG A 465 -13.98 6.11 -5.98
C ARG A 465 -14.30 7.33 -6.85
N VAL A 466 -13.83 8.51 -6.46
CA VAL A 466 -14.18 9.76 -7.15
C VAL A 466 -12.95 10.46 -7.71
N VAL A 467 -13.16 11.25 -8.75
CA VAL A 467 -12.18 12.23 -9.22
C VAL A 467 -12.70 13.65 -9.04
N LEU A 468 -11.76 14.57 -8.81
CA LEU A 468 -11.92 16.01 -8.87
C LEU A 468 -11.25 16.49 -10.16
N ALA A 469 -12.03 17.05 -11.08
CA ALA A 469 -11.50 17.64 -12.30
C ALA A 469 -10.78 18.97 -12.01
N HIS A 470 -9.65 19.22 -12.67
CA HIS A 470 -8.84 20.45 -12.55
C HIS A 470 -9.24 21.51 -13.54
#